data_AF-A0A6A4WUM6-F1
#
_entry.id   AF-A0A6A4WUM6-F1
#
_cell.length_a   1.000
_cell.length_b   1.000
_cell.length_c   1.000
_cell.angle_alpha   90.00
_cell.angle_beta   90.00
_cell.angle_gamma   90.00
#
_symmetry.space_group_name_H-M   'P 1'
#
loop_
_entity.id
_entity.type
_entity.pdbx_description
1 polymer ?
#
loop_
_entity_poly.entity_id
_entity_poly.type
_entity_poly.pdbx_seq_one_letter_code
_entity_poly.pdbx_strand_id
1 'polypeptide(L)'
;MPFFTHEAHARGLDSTASGAVYSCFALAQVLAFPVMGWLAPRFGVARLYVFGSVFVGISTVVFGLLDYISQPVPFLAWSLITRVAEAAGTSAAQTSARTIIINQFPERVNPAISIEEFMMGADLCLGPALGGALYAAGGYGLPFYALGALFFFTAAASPALMPTVTDHSTEGSEKGTGGRSYREMLLVFLMPTSGSSSPQFRSLR
;
A
#
# COMPACT_ATOMS: atom_id res chain seq x y z
N MET A 1 -12.41 -11.20 -7.33
CA MET A 1 -11.76 -12.53 -7.50
C MET A 1 -12.71 -13.46 -8.25
N PRO A 2 -12.94 -13.26 -9.55
CA PRO A 2 -13.87 -14.10 -10.33
C PRO A 2 -13.54 -15.61 -10.31
N PHE A 3 -12.31 -15.97 -9.95
CA PHE A 3 -11.85 -17.36 -9.80
C PHE A 3 -12.46 -18.08 -8.58
N PHE A 4 -12.67 -17.37 -7.47
CA PHE A 4 -13.23 -17.97 -6.26
C PHE A 4 -14.69 -18.38 -6.47
N THR A 5 -15.47 -17.55 -7.16
CA THR A 5 -16.87 -17.85 -7.50
C THR A 5 -16.98 -19.07 -8.41
N HIS A 6 -16.06 -19.21 -9.36
CA HIS A 6 -16.03 -20.37 -10.26
C HIS A 6 -15.74 -21.67 -9.49
N GLU A 7 -14.74 -21.65 -8.61
CA GLU A 7 -14.35 -22.80 -7.78
C GLU A 7 -15.42 -23.14 -6.73
N ALA A 8 -16.04 -22.13 -6.12
CA ALA A 8 -17.14 -22.32 -5.17
C ALA A 8 -18.35 -22.99 -5.84
N HIS A 9 -18.74 -22.54 -7.04
CA HIS A 9 -19.82 -23.19 -7.81
C HIS A 9 -19.46 -24.62 -8.22
N ALA A 10 -18.21 -24.87 -8.62
CA ALA A 10 -17.74 -26.22 -8.96
C ALA A 10 -17.85 -27.19 -7.76
N ARG A 11 -17.73 -26.69 -6.54
CA ARG A 11 -17.86 -27.45 -5.28
C ARG A 11 -19.28 -27.47 -4.71
N GLY A 12 -20.27 -26.94 -5.44
CA GLY A 12 -21.68 -26.92 -5.03
C GLY A 12 -22.03 -25.87 -3.98
N LEU A 13 -21.16 -24.87 -3.75
CA LEU A 13 -21.47 -23.74 -2.88
C LEU A 13 -22.33 -22.71 -3.63
N ASP A 14 -23.32 -22.18 -2.92
CA ASP A 14 -24.23 -21.17 -3.43
C ASP A 14 -23.52 -19.81 -3.64
N SER A 15 -24.03 -19.00 -4.57
CA SER A 15 -23.49 -17.67 -4.91
C SER A 15 -23.40 -16.76 -3.67
N THR A 16 -24.29 -16.96 -2.70
CA THR A 16 -24.33 -16.24 -1.42
C THR A 16 -23.05 -16.44 -0.60
N ALA A 17 -22.44 -17.63 -0.66
CA ALA A 17 -21.23 -17.94 0.10
C ALA A 17 -20.03 -17.11 -0.40
N SER A 18 -19.91 -16.95 -1.71
CA SER A 18 -18.88 -16.08 -2.29
C SER A 18 -19.10 -14.62 -1.93
N GLY A 19 -20.36 -14.15 -1.99
CA GLY A 19 -20.75 -12.81 -1.54
C GLY A 19 -20.33 -12.53 -0.10
N ALA A 20 -20.57 -13.48 0.81
CA ALA A 20 -20.22 -13.36 2.22
C ALA A 20 -18.70 -13.19 2.44
N VAL A 21 -17.87 -13.90 1.67
CA VAL A 21 -16.41 -13.77 1.74
C VAL A 21 -15.95 -12.37 1.31
N TYR A 22 -16.53 -11.82 0.24
CA TYR A 22 -16.24 -10.45 -0.21
C TYR A 22 -16.66 -9.39 0.81
N SER A 23 -17.88 -9.51 1.35
CA SER A 23 -18.39 -8.58 2.34
C SER A 23 -17.59 -8.64 3.63
N CYS A 24 -17.20 -9.83 4.09
CA CYS A 24 -16.38 -10.01 5.28
C CYS A 24 -15.01 -9.33 5.12
N PHE A 25 -14.34 -9.51 3.98
CA PHE A 25 -13.09 -8.82 3.68
C PHE A 25 -13.25 -7.30 3.75
N ALA A 26 -14.25 -6.74 3.07
CA ALA A 26 -14.49 -5.30 3.03
C ALA A 26 -14.78 -4.74 4.45
N LEU A 27 -15.63 -5.43 5.23
CA LEU A 27 -15.94 -5.04 6.61
C LEU A 27 -14.70 -5.10 7.51
N ALA A 28 -13.93 -6.18 7.43
CA ALA A 28 -12.69 -6.32 8.20
C ALA A 28 -11.69 -5.22 7.85
N GLN A 29 -11.58 -4.86 6.56
CA GLN A 29 -10.68 -3.82 6.11
C GLN A 29 -11.09 -2.43 6.61
N VAL A 30 -12.39 -2.10 6.55
CA VAL A 30 -12.94 -0.84 7.09
C VAL A 30 -12.65 -0.71 8.59
N LEU A 31 -12.78 -1.79 9.35
CA LEU A 31 -12.48 -1.81 10.78
C LEU A 31 -10.97 -1.78 11.07
N ALA A 32 -10.15 -2.34 10.19
CA ALA A 32 -8.70 -2.41 10.37
C ALA A 32 -8.00 -1.07 10.08
N PHE A 33 -8.48 -0.27 9.12
CA PHE A 33 -7.91 1.05 8.81
C PHE A 33 -7.72 1.98 10.02
N PRO A 34 -8.72 2.23 10.89
CA PRO A 34 -8.52 3.08 12.06
C PRO A 34 -7.53 2.49 13.06
N VAL A 35 -7.52 1.16 13.24
CA VAL A 35 -6.58 0.46 14.13
C VAL A 35 -5.14 0.63 13.63
N MET A 36 -4.92 0.46 12.32
CA MET A 36 -3.60 0.59 11.71
C MET A 36 -3.13 2.04 11.66
N GLY A 37 -4.05 3.01 11.48
CA GLY A 37 -3.75 4.43 11.60
C GLY A 37 -3.27 4.82 13.00
N TRP A 38 -3.82 4.21 14.04
CA TRP A 38 -3.33 4.40 15.41
C TRP A 38 -2.00 3.68 15.68
N LEU A 39 -1.78 2.51 15.07
CA LEU A 39 -0.55 1.71 15.26
C LEU A 39 0.67 2.27 14.50
N ALA A 40 0.45 2.88 13.33
CA ALA A 40 1.49 3.42 12.45
C ALA A 40 2.49 4.37 13.15
N PRO A 41 2.07 5.40 13.90
CA PRO A 41 3.01 6.30 14.59
C PRO A 41 3.76 5.64 15.76
N ARG A 42 3.27 4.51 16.30
CA ARG A 42 3.83 3.86 17.50
C ARG A 42 4.86 2.78 17.17
N PHE A 43 4.66 2.07 16.05
CA PHE A 43 5.52 0.98 15.61
C PHE A 43 6.54 1.39 14.54
N GLY A 44 6.35 2.56 13.93
CA GLY A 44 7.14 3.05 12.81
C GLY A 44 6.57 2.56 11.47
N VAL A 45 6.37 3.51 10.57
CA VAL A 45 5.60 3.32 9.33
C VAL A 45 6.30 2.37 8.36
N ALA A 46 7.62 2.45 8.23
CA ALA A 46 8.39 1.56 7.35
C ALA A 46 8.36 0.09 7.81
N ARG A 47 8.45 -0.16 9.13
CA ARG A 47 8.34 -1.51 9.68
C ARG A 47 6.93 -2.06 9.51
N LEU A 48 5.91 -1.23 9.77
CA LEU A 48 4.52 -1.62 9.60
C LEU A 48 4.21 -2.01 8.14
N TYR A 49 4.79 -1.29 7.16
CA TYR A 49 4.67 -1.64 5.75
C TYR A 49 5.27 -3.02 5.42
N VAL A 50 6.49 -3.30 5.89
CA VAL A 50 7.17 -4.58 5.63
C VAL A 50 6.44 -5.74 6.30
N PHE A 51 6.08 -5.60 7.58
CA PHE A 51 5.34 -6.64 8.30
C PHE A 51 3.95 -6.88 7.69
N GLY A 52 3.24 -5.81 7.33
CA GLY A 52 1.95 -5.90 6.65
C GLY A 52 2.07 -6.63 5.30
N SER A 53 3.06 -6.27 4.49
CA SER A 53 3.29 -6.88 3.17
C SER A 53 3.65 -8.37 3.25
N VAL A 54 4.51 -8.75 4.20
CA VAL A 54 4.84 -10.16 4.47
C VAL A 54 3.60 -10.93 4.93
N PHE A 55 2.82 -10.35 5.83
CA PHE A 55 1.61 -10.97 6.36
C PHE A 55 0.57 -11.21 5.26
N VAL A 56 0.36 -10.22 4.37
CA VAL A 56 -0.47 -10.38 3.17
C VAL A 56 0.06 -11.49 2.30
N GLY A 57 1.35 -11.48 1.95
CA GLY A 57 1.97 -12.52 1.11
C GLY A 57 1.75 -13.93 1.66
N ILE A 58 1.96 -14.14 2.96
CA ILE A 58 1.69 -15.43 3.63
C ILE A 58 0.21 -15.79 3.50
N SER A 59 -0.70 -14.87 3.83
CA SER A 59 -2.15 -15.13 3.77
C SER A 59 -2.64 -15.46 2.35
N THR A 60 -2.10 -14.79 1.32
CA THR A 60 -2.42 -15.03 -0.09
C THR A 60 -1.92 -16.39 -0.55
N VAL A 61 -0.70 -16.79 -0.15
CA VAL A 61 -0.18 -18.14 -0.44
C VAL A 61 -1.03 -19.20 0.23
N VAL A 62 -1.36 -19.03 1.52
CA VAL A 62 -2.25 -19.95 2.24
C VAL A 62 -3.61 -20.05 1.54
N PHE A 63 -4.17 -18.94 1.07
CA PHE A 63 -5.42 -18.93 0.28
C PHE A 63 -5.30 -19.76 -1.01
N GLY A 64 -4.15 -19.72 -1.69
CA GLY A 64 -3.87 -20.58 -2.84
C GLY A 64 -3.83 -22.08 -2.50
N LEU A 65 -3.37 -22.45 -1.30
CA LEU A 65 -3.35 -23.84 -0.82
C LEU A 65 -4.74 -24.38 -0.41
N LEU A 66 -5.74 -23.51 -0.23
CA LEU A 66 -7.10 -23.96 0.07
C LEU A 66 -7.70 -24.81 -1.04
N ASP A 67 -7.13 -24.77 -2.25
CA ASP A 67 -7.52 -25.61 -3.38
C ASP A 67 -7.50 -27.11 -3.03
N TYR A 68 -6.54 -27.55 -2.20
CA TYR A 68 -6.39 -28.95 -1.79
C TYR A 68 -7.46 -29.45 -0.82
N ILE A 69 -8.31 -28.57 -0.27
CA ILE A 69 -9.38 -28.95 0.67
C ILE A 69 -10.66 -29.26 -0.11
N SER A 70 -10.99 -30.54 -0.29
CA SER A 70 -12.16 -30.98 -1.07
C SER A 70 -13.53 -30.73 -0.40
N GLN A 71 -13.56 -30.39 0.89
CA GLN A 71 -14.81 -30.22 1.64
C GLN A 71 -15.31 -28.75 1.63
N PRO A 72 -16.59 -28.48 1.33
CA PRO A 72 -17.11 -27.12 1.11
C PRO A 72 -17.17 -26.25 2.38
N VAL A 73 -17.57 -26.84 3.52
CA VAL A 73 -17.68 -26.13 4.81
C VAL A 73 -16.31 -25.67 5.36
N PRO A 74 -15.29 -26.53 5.50
CA PRO A 74 -13.98 -26.09 5.96
C PRO A 74 -13.29 -25.16 4.95
N PHE A 75 -13.51 -25.36 3.64
CA PHE A 75 -13.02 -24.42 2.62
C PHE A 75 -13.55 -23.00 2.88
N LEU A 76 -14.86 -22.86 3.11
CA LEU A 76 -15.47 -21.56 3.43
C LEU A 76 -14.92 -20.96 4.74
N ALA A 77 -14.84 -21.75 5.80
CA ALA A 77 -14.35 -21.29 7.11
C ALA A 77 -12.90 -20.78 7.01
N TRP A 78 -12.00 -21.54 6.38
CA TRP A 78 -10.62 -21.13 6.14
C TRP A 78 -10.53 -19.91 5.23
N SER A 79 -11.39 -19.81 4.21
CA SER A 79 -11.44 -18.64 3.32
C SER A 79 -11.82 -17.36 4.06
N LEU A 80 -12.72 -17.43 5.04
CA LEU A 80 -13.10 -16.27 5.85
C LEU A 80 -11.97 -15.83 6.78
N ILE A 81 -11.31 -16.78 7.46
CA ILE A 81 -10.20 -16.48 8.37
C ILE A 81 -9.03 -15.83 7.61
N THR A 82 -8.66 -16.42 6.48
CA THR A 82 -7.58 -15.89 5.63
C THR A 82 -7.91 -14.51 5.08
N ARG A 83 -9.17 -14.23 4.75
CA ARG A 83 -9.60 -12.89 4.30
C ARG A 83 -9.55 -11.84 5.39
N VAL A 84 -9.92 -12.17 6.62
CA VAL A 84 -9.77 -11.23 7.75
C VAL A 84 -8.29 -10.92 8.00
N ALA A 85 -7.43 -11.93 7.93
CA ALA A 85 -5.98 -11.74 8.05
C ALA A 85 -5.42 -10.88 6.90
N GLU A 86 -5.80 -11.17 5.66
CA GLU A 86 -5.39 -10.39 4.48
C GLU A 86 -5.88 -8.94 4.56
N ALA A 87 -7.11 -8.70 5.03
CA ALA A 87 -7.66 -7.36 5.24
C ALA A 87 -6.83 -6.56 6.28
N ALA A 88 -6.43 -7.20 7.37
CA ALA A 88 -5.57 -6.58 8.39
C ALA A 88 -4.18 -6.21 7.83
N GLY A 89 -3.57 -7.10 7.04
CA GLY A 89 -2.26 -6.83 6.44
C GLY A 89 -2.32 -5.77 5.32
N THR A 90 -3.32 -5.83 4.45
CA THR A 90 -3.49 -4.88 3.33
C THR A 90 -3.80 -3.48 3.83
N SER A 91 -4.66 -3.33 4.85
CA SER A 91 -4.92 -2.03 5.47
C SER A 91 -3.66 -1.44 6.11
N ALA A 92 -2.86 -2.26 6.82
CA ALA A 92 -1.59 -1.82 7.39
C ALA A 92 -0.60 -1.32 6.32
N ALA A 93 -0.46 -2.06 5.22
CA ALA A 93 0.41 -1.70 4.11
C ALA A 93 -0.07 -0.43 3.38
N GLN A 94 -1.37 -0.29 3.10
CA GLN A 94 -1.93 0.90 2.45
C GLN A 94 -1.80 2.15 3.30
N THR A 95 -2.14 2.07 4.59
CA THR A 95 -1.97 3.20 5.51
C THR A 95 -0.51 3.62 5.58
N SER A 96 0.40 2.64 5.69
CA SER A 96 1.83 2.92 5.78
C SER A 96 2.39 3.53 4.51
N ALA A 97 2.02 3.00 3.34
CA ALA A 97 2.45 3.53 2.04
C ALA A 97 2.04 5.00 1.87
N ARG A 98 0.78 5.32 2.14
CA ARG A 98 0.27 6.70 2.05
C ARG A 98 0.99 7.64 3.00
N THR A 99 1.18 7.23 4.25
CA THR A 99 1.92 8.04 5.23
C THR A 99 3.37 8.28 4.79
N ILE A 100 4.03 7.28 4.20
CA ILE A 100 5.40 7.44 3.68
C ILE A 100 5.43 8.42 2.51
N ILE A 101 4.47 8.32 1.57
CA ILE A 101 4.37 9.25 0.44
C ILE A 101 4.19 10.70 0.93
N ILE A 102 3.31 10.91 1.92
CA ILE A 102 3.07 12.23 2.52
C ILE A 102 4.35 12.78 3.16
N ASN A 103 5.07 11.96 3.91
CA ASN A 103 6.29 12.37 4.62
C ASN A 103 7.48 12.60 3.67
N GLN A 104 7.56 11.85 2.57
CA GLN A 104 8.71 11.91 1.65
C GLN A 104 8.56 12.99 0.58
N PHE A 105 7.32 13.37 0.22
CA PHE A 105 7.03 14.40 -0.78
C PHE A 105 6.10 15.50 -0.24
N PRO A 106 6.47 16.22 0.85
CA PRO A 106 5.60 17.20 1.50
C PRO A 106 5.15 18.36 0.59
N GLU A 107 5.96 18.74 -0.39
CA GLU A 107 5.60 19.79 -1.37
C GLU A 107 4.73 19.27 -2.53
N ARG A 108 4.68 17.95 -2.76
CA ARG A 108 4.01 17.32 -3.91
C ARG A 108 3.14 16.13 -3.51
N VAL A 109 2.53 16.21 -2.33
CA VAL A 109 1.67 15.14 -1.78
C VAL A 109 0.49 14.83 -2.70
N ASN A 110 -0.22 15.86 -3.16
CA ASN A 110 -1.40 15.69 -4.03
C ASN A 110 -1.08 14.89 -5.31
N PRO A 111 -0.09 15.30 -6.14
CA PRO A 111 0.28 14.51 -7.31
C PRO A 111 0.70 13.08 -6.99
N ALA A 112 1.44 12.86 -5.90
CA ALA A 112 1.92 11.53 -5.54
C ALA A 112 0.77 10.58 -5.14
N ILE A 113 -0.18 11.06 -4.32
CA ILE A 113 -1.38 10.32 -3.97
C ILE A 113 -2.26 10.09 -5.21
N SER A 114 -2.39 11.07 -6.11
CA SER A 114 -3.15 10.88 -7.35
C SER A 114 -2.57 9.79 -8.26
N ILE A 115 -1.24 9.66 -8.32
CA ILE A 115 -0.59 8.57 -9.06
C ILE A 115 -0.89 7.22 -8.38
N GLU A 116 -0.86 7.15 -7.06
CA GLU A 116 -1.23 5.95 -6.30
C GLU A 116 -2.69 5.54 -6.58
N GLU A 117 -3.63 6.48 -6.55
CA GLU A 117 -5.05 6.22 -6.85
C GLU A 117 -5.25 5.79 -8.30
N PHE A 118 -4.52 6.39 -9.24
CA PHE A 118 -4.54 5.97 -10.63
C PHE A 118 -4.02 4.52 -10.79
N MET A 119 -2.95 4.15 -10.08
CA MET A 119 -2.45 2.78 -10.07
C MET A 119 -3.47 1.82 -9.45
N MET A 120 -4.18 2.22 -8.40
CA MET A 120 -5.26 1.41 -7.80
C MET A 120 -6.43 1.20 -8.79
N GLY A 121 -6.78 2.23 -9.56
CA GLY A 121 -7.77 2.10 -10.63
C GLY A 121 -7.29 1.22 -11.79
N ALA A 122 -6.01 1.30 -12.14
CA ALA A 122 -5.40 0.45 -13.15
C ALA A 122 -5.35 -1.03 -12.70
N ASP A 123 -5.01 -1.30 -11.44
CA ASP A 123 -5.05 -2.64 -10.84
C ASP A 123 -6.45 -3.25 -10.90
N LEU A 124 -7.49 -2.47 -10.61
CA LEU A 124 -8.87 -2.96 -10.70
C LEU A 124 -9.24 -3.43 -12.11
N CYS A 125 -8.73 -2.75 -13.14
CA CYS A 125 -8.95 -3.10 -14.55
C CYS A 125 -8.08 -4.28 -15.00
N LEU A 126 -6.78 -4.25 -14.68
CA LEU A 126 -5.80 -5.23 -15.16
C LEU A 126 -5.79 -6.51 -14.34
N GLY A 127 -6.16 -6.43 -13.06
CA GLY A 127 -6.12 -7.54 -12.09
C GLY A 127 -6.91 -8.76 -12.55
N PRO A 128 -8.19 -8.65 -12.97
CA PRO A 128 -8.95 -9.79 -13.48
C PRO A 128 -8.36 -10.38 -14.77
N ALA A 129 -7.84 -9.55 -15.68
CA ALA A 129 -7.26 -10.01 -16.94
C ALA A 129 -5.96 -10.78 -16.72
N LEU A 130 -5.05 -10.23 -15.92
CA LEU A 130 -3.78 -10.88 -15.56
C LEU A 130 -4.03 -12.13 -14.72
N GLY A 131 -4.89 -12.04 -13.71
CA GLY A 131 -5.27 -13.20 -12.89
C GLY A 131 -5.92 -14.31 -13.72
N GLY A 132 -6.70 -13.96 -14.73
CA GLY A 132 -7.37 -14.92 -15.62
C GLY A 132 -6.40 -15.63 -16.55
N ALA A 133 -5.42 -14.90 -17.09
CA ALA A 133 -4.34 -15.49 -17.86
C ALA A 133 -3.51 -16.48 -17.03
N LEU A 134 -3.15 -16.12 -15.79
CA LEU A 134 -2.44 -17.02 -14.88
C LEU A 134 -3.28 -18.25 -14.50
N TYR A 135 -4.57 -18.05 -14.22
CA TYR A 135 -5.49 -19.13 -13.92
C TYR A 135 -5.62 -20.11 -15.08
N ALA A 136 -5.72 -19.62 -16.32
CA ALA A 136 -5.78 -20.45 -17.52
C ALA A 136 -4.48 -21.25 -17.76
N ALA A 137 -3.33 -20.68 -17.38
CA ALA A 137 -2.02 -21.32 -17.58
C ALA A 137 -1.69 -22.39 -16.52
N GLY A 138 -2.12 -22.21 -15.26
CA GLY A 138 -1.66 -23.05 -14.15
C GLY A 138 -2.69 -23.37 -13.07
N GLY A 139 -3.97 -23.13 -13.33
CA GLY A 139 -5.07 -23.47 -12.44
C GLY A 139 -5.24 -22.50 -11.27
N TYR A 140 -6.01 -22.91 -10.27
CA TYR A 140 -6.48 -22.07 -9.17
C TYR A 140 -5.35 -21.46 -8.33
N GLY A 141 -4.35 -22.25 -7.95
CA GLY A 141 -3.27 -21.81 -7.06
C GLY A 141 -2.28 -20.82 -7.68
N LEU A 142 -2.06 -20.89 -9.01
CA LEU A 142 -1.02 -20.12 -9.71
C LEU A 142 -1.12 -18.58 -9.53
N PRO A 143 -2.28 -17.94 -9.72
CA PRO A 143 -2.41 -16.50 -9.49
C PRO A 143 -2.09 -16.10 -8.04
N PHE A 144 -2.44 -16.93 -7.06
CA PHE A 144 -2.17 -16.65 -5.65
C PHE A 144 -0.68 -16.78 -5.32
N TYR A 145 0.01 -17.78 -5.87
CA TYR A 145 1.45 -17.92 -5.69
C TYR A 145 2.23 -16.77 -6.33
N ALA A 146 1.83 -16.34 -7.53
CA ALA A 146 2.44 -15.19 -8.20
C ALA A 146 2.26 -13.89 -7.39
N LEU A 147 1.05 -13.63 -6.89
CA LEU A 147 0.77 -12.48 -6.03
C LEU A 147 1.53 -12.55 -4.70
N GLY A 148 1.56 -13.71 -4.06
CA GLY A 148 2.33 -13.93 -2.84
C GLY A 148 3.82 -13.64 -3.03
N ALA A 149 4.42 -14.18 -4.10
CA ALA A 149 5.81 -13.92 -4.46
C ALA A 149 6.08 -12.43 -4.72
N LEU A 150 5.15 -11.74 -5.39
CA LEU A 150 5.24 -10.30 -5.62
C LEU A 150 5.23 -9.52 -4.29
N PHE A 151 4.36 -9.88 -3.34
CA PHE A 151 4.34 -9.25 -2.01
C PHE A 151 5.62 -9.51 -1.20
N PHE A 152 6.22 -10.70 -1.30
CA PHE A 152 7.52 -10.97 -0.68
C PHE A 152 8.64 -10.15 -1.35
N PHE A 153 8.60 -10.02 -2.68
CA PHE A 153 9.57 -9.22 -3.41
C PHE A 153 9.47 -7.74 -3.04
N THR A 154 8.26 -7.17 -2.96
CA THR A 154 8.08 -5.77 -2.53
C THR A 154 8.51 -5.58 -1.08
N ALA A 155 8.18 -6.51 -0.18
CA ALA A 155 8.63 -6.47 1.20
C ALA A 155 10.16 -6.54 1.34
N ALA A 156 10.83 -7.35 0.50
CA ALA A 156 12.30 -7.45 0.48
C ALA A 156 12.98 -6.23 -0.16
N ALA A 157 12.37 -5.63 -1.18
CA ALA A 157 12.88 -4.42 -1.82
C ALA A 157 12.68 -3.15 -0.96
N SER A 158 11.64 -3.14 -0.11
CA SER A 158 11.30 -2.02 0.77
C SER A 158 12.46 -1.50 1.62
N PRO A 159 13.21 -2.32 2.38
CA PRO A 159 14.35 -1.84 3.16
C PRO A 159 15.53 -1.33 2.32
N ALA A 160 15.63 -1.71 1.04
CA ALA A 160 16.67 -1.20 0.14
C ALA A 160 16.28 0.14 -0.51
N LEU A 161 14.98 0.36 -0.75
CA LEU A 161 14.45 1.55 -1.40
C LEU A 161 14.07 2.67 -0.41
N MET A 162 13.70 2.32 0.82
CA MET A 162 13.38 3.29 1.86
C MET A 162 14.64 3.62 2.67
N PRO A 163 15.28 4.79 2.46
CA PRO A 163 16.15 5.34 3.49
C PRO A 163 15.30 5.51 4.76
N THR A 164 15.81 5.05 5.89
CA THR A 164 15.15 5.06 7.20
C THR A 164 14.40 6.38 7.38
N VAL A 165 13.07 6.33 7.25
CA VAL A 165 12.21 7.46 7.62
C VAL A 165 12.47 7.65 9.10
N THR A 166 13.32 8.64 9.41
CA THR A 166 13.72 8.98 10.76
C THR A 166 12.47 9.23 11.57
N ASP A 167 12.34 8.47 12.66
CA ASP A 167 11.36 8.63 13.73
C ASP A 167 11.44 10.06 14.28
N HIS A 168 10.73 10.99 13.64
CA HIS A 168 10.36 12.26 14.24
C HIS A 168 8.89 12.54 13.92
N SER A 169 8.05 12.10 14.86
CA SER A 169 6.91 12.83 15.39
C SER A 169 6.10 13.64 14.37
N THR A 170 5.11 13.01 13.74
CA THR A 170 3.95 13.77 13.26
C THR A 170 2.95 13.88 14.39
N GLU A 171 3.26 14.73 15.37
CA GLU A 171 2.20 15.42 16.11
C GLU A 171 1.39 16.24 15.10
N GLY A 172 0.07 16.10 15.13
CA GLY A 172 -0.85 17.09 14.57
C GLY A 172 -1.24 16.90 13.10
N SER A 173 -2.21 16.02 12.86
CA SER A 173 -3.32 16.48 12.02
C SER A 173 -3.96 17.68 12.74
N GLU A 174 -4.21 18.75 11.99
CA GLU A 174 -4.67 20.09 12.42
C GLU A 174 -3.57 21.08 12.89
N LYS A 175 -3.12 21.91 11.94
CA LYS A 175 -3.44 23.36 11.95
C LYS A 175 -3.05 24.00 10.63
N GLY A 176 -4.03 24.61 9.96
CA GLY A 176 -3.79 25.55 8.90
C GLY A 176 -3.15 26.85 9.41
N THR A 177 -2.71 27.64 8.44
CA THR A 177 -2.36 29.08 8.50
C THR A 177 -0.95 29.46 8.94
N GLY A 178 -0.30 30.28 8.11
CA GLY A 178 0.64 31.30 8.58
C GLY A 178 2.05 31.20 8.01
N GLY A 179 2.31 31.94 6.93
CA GLY A 179 3.53 31.85 6.15
C GLY A 179 4.79 32.54 6.68
N ARG A 180 5.92 32.07 6.14
CA ARG A 180 7.20 32.73 5.78
C ARG A 180 8.13 31.55 5.44
N SER A 181 8.95 31.51 4.39
CA SER A 181 9.45 32.56 3.51
C SER A 181 9.99 31.91 2.22
N TYR A 182 9.11 31.44 1.33
CA TYR A 182 9.51 30.95 -0.01
C TYR A 182 10.02 32.09 -0.92
N ARG A 183 9.75 33.36 -0.57
CA ARG A 183 10.26 34.53 -1.28
C ARG A 183 11.77 34.73 -1.08
N GLU A 184 12.32 34.35 0.08
CA GLU A 184 13.77 34.38 0.32
C GLU A 184 14.47 33.29 -0.51
N MET A 185 13.87 32.10 -0.61
CA MET A 185 14.43 31.00 -1.39
C MET A 185 14.35 31.24 -2.91
N LEU A 186 13.27 31.90 -3.37
CA LEU A 186 13.13 32.35 -4.76
C LEU A 186 14.11 33.49 -5.11
N LEU A 187 14.48 34.36 -4.15
CA LEU A 187 15.51 35.37 -4.38
C LEU A 187 16.91 34.77 -4.51
N VAL A 188 17.20 33.65 -3.82
CA VAL A 188 18.44 32.89 -4.02
C VAL A 188 18.50 32.23 -5.40
N PHE A 189 17.34 31.83 -5.96
CA PHE A 189 17.27 31.18 -7.27
C PHE A 189 17.15 32.14 -8.47
N LEU A 190 16.78 33.41 -8.26
CA LEU A 190 16.54 34.41 -9.32
C LEU A 190 17.66 35.42 -9.52
N MET A 191 18.79 35.36 -8.80
CA MET A 191 19.93 36.25 -9.08
C MET A 191 20.99 35.59 -9.99
N PRO A 192 21.49 36.29 -11.01
CA PRO A 192 22.26 35.71 -12.10
C PRO A 192 23.72 35.48 -11.68
N THR A 193 24.30 34.37 -12.12
CA THR A 193 25.76 34.24 -12.21
C THR A 193 26.28 35.23 -13.26
N SER A 194 26.83 36.36 -12.82
CA SER A 194 27.77 37.14 -13.62
C SER A 194 28.93 37.58 -12.73
N GLY A 195 30.12 37.08 -13.09
CA GLY A 195 31.33 37.89 -13.07
C GLY A 195 32.00 38.15 -11.73
N SER A 196 33.01 37.35 -11.43
CA SER A 196 34.15 37.70 -10.59
C SER A 196 34.63 39.15 -10.81
N SER A 197 34.70 39.95 -9.74
CA SER A 197 35.87 40.78 -9.39
C SER A 197 35.60 41.59 -8.11
N SER A 198 36.24 41.20 -7.00
CA SER A 198 36.73 42.14 -5.99
C SER A 198 37.99 42.85 -6.54
N PRO A 199 38.45 44.04 -6.07
CA PRO A 199 38.26 44.55 -4.70
C PRO A 199 38.18 46.10 -4.51
N GLN A 200 37.92 46.49 -3.27
CA GLN A 200 38.48 47.66 -2.55
C GLN A 200 37.96 49.11 -2.77
N PHE A 201 37.97 49.82 -1.62
CA PHE A 201 37.94 51.26 -1.36
C PHE A 201 36.59 52.00 -1.42
N ARG A 202 36.27 53.03 -0.62
CA ARG A 202 36.61 53.57 0.71
C ARG A 202 35.84 54.90 0.77
N SER A 203 35.18 55.19 1.90
CA SER A 203 34.87 56.53 2.45
C SER A 203 34.13 57.62 1.65
N LEU A 204 33.09 58.15 2.32
CA LEU A 204 32.79 59.59 2.53
C LEU A 204 32.47 60.45 1.30
N ARG A 205 31.20 60.83 1.15
CA ARG A 205 30.67 62.18 1.44
C ARG A 205 29.15 62.21 1.27
#